data_AF-A0A7Y3WHJ0-F1
#
_entry.id   AF-A0A7Y3WHJ0-F1
#
_cell.length_a   1.000
_cell.length_b   1.000
_cell.length_c   1.000
_cell.angle_alpha   90.00
_cell.angle_beta   90.00
_cell.angle_gamma   90.00
#
_symmetry.space_group_name_H-M   'P 1'
#
loop_
_entity.id
_entity.type
_entity.pdbx_description
1 polymer ?
#
loop_
_entity_poly.entity_id
_entity_poly.type
_entity_poly.pdbx_seq_one_letter_code
_entity_poly.pdbx_strand_id
1 'polypeptide(L)'
;MKMEEDRTSSVREGEGARPLLLPSTPGEVTNTLIHYYRGELGRMTSWRDRIDRTSNWAITVVAALLSVSLSTPTSHHGVLLFGMMLVTLLLMIEARRYRFFDIYRARIRQIERYYFAQILAPEVGTGGEWAMVIARSLRKPRFLLSYQEAMHRRLKRNYGWMYFILLLAWCLKISTPKLQTEGIPALQAQSWAYVIDNAVLGPVPGFAVIAIVVAFYLGMLGFALRPDRDEGEFGHGEAHV
;
A
#
# COMPACT_ATOMS: atom_id res chain seq x y z
N MET A 1 59.41 49.68 1.51
CA MET A 1 58.44 48.94 0.66
C MET A 1 58.75 47.44 0.71
N LYS A 2 58.65 46.82 1.90
CA LYS A 2 58.81 45.36 2.10
C LYS A 2 58.30 44.89 3.49
N MET A 3 57.36 45.61 4.08
CA MET A 3 56.79 45.28 5.41
C MET A 3 55.26 45.31 5.45
N GLU A 4 54.59 45.42 4.29
CA GLU A 4 53.12 45.48 4.21
C GLU A 4 52.51 44.30 3.42
N GLU A 5 53.36 43.47 2.82
CA GLU A 5 52.92 42.32 2.01
C GLU A 5 52.85 41.02 2.83
N ASP A 6 53.45 41.00 4.02
CA ASP A 6 53.52 39.80 4.89
C ASP A 6 52.31 39.66 5.84
N ARG A 7 51.43 40.67 5.89
CA ARG A 7 50.24 40.65 6.76
C ARG A 7 48.98 40.14 6.08
N THR A 8 49.01 39.93 4.77
CA THR A 8 47.86 39.45 3.99
C THR A 8 47.96 37.98 3.59
N SER A 9 49.12 37.34 3.78
CA SER A 9 49.35 35.92 3.53
C SER A 9 48.89 35.00 4.66
N SER A 10 48.76 35.50 5.91
CA SER A 10 48.41 34.65 7.06
C SER A 10 46.91 34.45 7.30
N VAL A 11 46.03 34.94 6.42
CA VAL A 11 44.56 34.85 6.60
C VAL A 11 43.92 33.74 5.76
N ARG A 12 44.72 32.96 5.01
CA ARG A 12 44.21 31.85 4.18
C ARG A 12 44.72 30.45 4.58
N GLU A 13 45.22 30.28 5.79
CA GLU A 13 45.52 28.97 6.36
C GLU A 13 44.68 28.78 7.62
N GLY A 14 43.61 28.00 7.52
CA GLY A 14 42.84 27.64 8.72
C GLY A 14 41.32 27.59 8.60
N GLU A 15 40.72 27.52 7.41
CA GLU A 15 39.45 26.78 7.29
C GLU A 15 39.75 25.29 7.45
N GLY A 16 40.18 24.92 8.66
CA GLY A 16 40.28 23.54 9.10
C GLY A 16 38.91 22.93 8.89
N ALA A 17 38.84 21.96 7.97
CA ALA A 17 37.65 21.17 7.73
C ALA A 17 37.07 20.78 9.10
N ARG A 18 35.87 21.31 9.43
CA ARG A 18 35.18 20.99 10.67
C ARG A 18 35.24 19.47 10.84
N PRO A 19 35.80 18.94 11.94
CA PRO A 19 35.91 17.50 12.10
C PRO A 19 34.51 16.92 11.94
N LEU A 20 34.34 16.01 10.98
CA LEU A 20 33.09 15.32 10.78
C LEU A 20 32.79 14.59 12.09
N LEU A 21 31.71 14.98 12.77
CA LEU A 21 31.27 14.38 14.02
C LEU A 21 30.72 12.97 13.74
N LEU A 22 31.63 12.03 13.50
CA LEU A 22 31.34 10.62 13.30
C LEU A 22 31.73 9.84 14.56
N PRO A 23 30.96 8.79 14.90
CA PRO A 23 31.34 7.85 15.95
C PRO A 23 32.76 7.36 15.74
N SER A 24 33.62 7.55 16.74
CA SER A 24 35.05 7.22 16.66
C SER A 24 35.40 6.00 17.49
N THR A 25 34.58 5.63 18.49
CA THR A 25 34.78 4.43 19.31
C THR A 25 33.80 3.30 18.96
N PRO A 26 34.15 2.02 19.18
CA PRO A 26 33.22 0.91 18.97
C PRO A 26 31.92 1.03 19.79
N GLY A 27 32.02 1.61 21.00
CA GLY A 27 30.86 1.89 21.85
C GLY A 27 29.93 2.93 21.24
N GLU A 28 30.47 4.04 20.72
CA GLU A 28 29.68 5.06 20.01
C GLU A 28 29.04 4.52 18.74
N VAL A 29 29.75 3.70 17.96
CA VAL A 29 29.22 3.06 16.74
C VAL A 29 28.04 2.16 17.10
N THR A 30 28.21 1.30 18.11
CA THR A 30 27.16 0.40 18.59
C THR A 30 25.95 1.18 19.09
N ASN A 31 26.18 2.22 19.91
CA ASN A 31 25.11 3.06 20.43
C ASN A 31 24.33 3.78 19.31
N THR A 32 25.05 4.34 18.33
CA THR A 32 24.45 4.98 17.15
C THR A 32 23.59 3.99 16.37
N LEU A 33 24.08 2.76 16.16
CA LEU A 33 23.35 1.71 15.45
C LEU A 33 22.09 1.27 16.21
N ILE A 34 22.15 1.14 17.54
CA ILE A 34 20.99 0.82 18.39
C ILE A 34 19.92 1.89 18.26
N HIS A 35 20.29 3.17 18.37
CA HIS A 35 19.34 4.27 18.24
C HIS A 35 18.77 4.38 16.83
N TYR A 36 19.59 4.17 15.80
CA TYR A 36 19.13 4.11 14.41
C TYR A 36 18.11 2.98 14.20
N TYR A 37 18.42 1.76 14.67
CA TYR A 37 17.53 0.61 14.56
C TYR A 37 16.19 0.85 15.25
N ARG A 38 16.19 1.36 16.49
CA ARG A 38 14.96 1.73 17.22
C ARG A 38 14.15 2.79 16.47
N GLY A 39 14.82 3.81 15.93
CA GLY A 39 14.17 4.85 15.13
C GLY A 39 13.51 4.31 13.86
N GLU A 40 14.22 3.48 13.09
CA GLU A 40 13.66 2.84 11.88
C GLU A 40 12.51 1.89 12.23
N LEU A 41 12.63 1.09 13.31
CA LEU A 41 11.56 0.21 13.79
C LEU A 41 10.29 1.00 14.17
N GLY A 42 10.46 2.15 14.83
CA GLY A 42 9.37 3.08 15.12
C GLY A 42 8.71 3.63 13.86
N ARG A 43 9.50 4.00 12.84
CA ARG A 43 8.99 4.46 11.54
C ARG A 43 8.23 3.35 10.82
N MET A 44 8.77 2.13 10.78
CA MET A 44 8.10 0.97 10.17
C MET A 44 6.75 0.70 10.83
N THR A 45 6.71 0.65 12.17
CA THR A 45 5.48 0.44 12.93
C THR A 45 4.46 1.54 12.63
N SER A 46 4.87 2.82 12.68
CA SER A 46 3.98 3.94 12.37
C SER A 46 3.42 3.87 10.94
N TRP A 47 4.24 3.48 9.96
CA TRP A 47 3.79 3.32 8.57
C TRP A 47 2.85 2.12 8.39
N ARG A 48 3.08 1.02 9.10
CA ARG A 48 2.16 -0.12 9.16
C ARG A 48 0.79 0.34 9.66
N ASP A 49 0.74 1.03 10.80
CA ASP A 49 -0.52 1.50 11.40
C ASP A 49 -1.27 2.49 10.48
N ARG A 50 -0.57 3.29 9.68
CA ARG A 50 -1.19 4.21 8.69
C ARG A 50 -1.82 3.48 7.51
N ILE A 51 -1.30 2.31 7.17
CA ILE A 51 -1.81 1.45 6.10
C ILE A 51 -2.98 0.62 6.63
N ASP A 52 -2.86 0.05 7.82
CA ASP A 52 -3.94 -0.74 8.42
C ASP A 52 -5.19 0.15 8.65
N ARG A 53 -4.97 1.40 9.05
CA ARG A 53 -6.05 2.40 9.14
C ARG A 53 -6.77 2.63 7.81
N THR A 54 -6.09 2.67 6.66
CA THR A 54 -6.78 2.90 5.37
C THR A 54 -7.66 1.72 4.99
N SER A 55 -7.18 0.50 5.20
CA SER A 55 -7.98 -0.72 5.00
C SER A 55 -9.18 -0.76 5.94
N ASN A 56 -9.01 -0.41 7.23
CA ASN A 56 -10.12 -0.34 8.18
C ASN A 56 -11.18 0.69 7.76
N TRP A 57 -10.75 1.88 7.32
CA TRP A 57 -11.68 2.88 6.78
C TRP A 57 -12.42 2.39 5.53
N ALA A 58 -11.75 1.64 4.65
CA ALA A 58 -12.40 1.05 3.48
C ALA A 58 -13.50 0.07 3.89
N ILE A 59 -13.24 -0.82 4.85
CA ILE A 59 -14.23 -1.77 5.37
C ILE A 59 -15.43 -1.03 5.96
N THR A 60 -15.19 -0.01 6.80
CA THR A 60 -16.26 0.79 7.42
C THR A 60 -17.13 1.48 6.38
N VAL A 61 -16.51 2.09 5.36
CA VAL A 61 -17.24 2.75 4.27
C VAL A 61 -18.07 1.74 3.47
N VAL A 62 -17.50 0.58 3.14
CA VAL A 62 -18.22 -0.50 2.45
C VAL A 62 -19.41 -0.97 3.26
N ALA A 63 -19.22 -1.26 4.56
CA ALA A 63 -20.30 -1.68 5.45
C ALA A 63 -21.42 -0.63 5.55
N ALA A 64 -21.06 0.64 5.68
CA ALA A 64 -22.04 1.74 5.73
C ALA A 64 -22.85 1.85 4.43
N LEU A 65 -22.20 1.80 3.27
CA LEU A 65 -22.87 1.88 1.97
C LEU A 65 -23.74 0.66 1.68
N LEU A 66 -23.29 -0.54 2.06
CA LEU A 66 -24.09 -1.75 1.99
C LEU A 66 -25.33 -1.64 2.87
N SER A 67 -25.19 -1.18 4.11
CA SER A 67 -26.31 -0.97 5.02
C SER A 67 -27.34 -0.01 4.44
N VAL A 68 -26.92 1.16 3.95
CA VAL A 68 -27.82 2.14 3.33
C VAL A 68 -28.48 1.59 2.07
N SER A 69 -27.71 0.93 1.19
CA SER A 69 -28.22 0.42 -0.08
C SER A 69 -29.18 -0.76 0.08
N LEU A 70 -28.99 -1.60 1.10
CA LEU A 70 -29.81 -2.80 1.30
C LEU A 70 -30.98 -2.54 2.25
N SER A 71 -30.88 -1.62 3.21
CA SER A 71 -31.98 -1.29 4.13
C SER A 71 -33.09 -0.46 3.50
N THR A 72 -32.79 0.29 2.43
CA THR A 72 -33.75 1.17 1.77
C THR A 72 -34.14 0.60 0.41
N PRO A 73 -35.37 0.09 0.24
CA PRO A 73 -35.85 -0.47 -1.02
C PRO A 73 -35.68 0.49 -2.21
N THR A 74 -35.99 1.76 -1.97
CA THR A 74 -35.94 2.85 -2.96
C THR A 74 -34.54 3.41 -3.22
N SER A 75 -33.51 2.93 -2.53
CA SER A 75 -32.14 3.42 -2.77
C SER A 75 -31.63 3.03 -4.15
N HIS A 76 -31.02 3.99 -4.83
CA HIS A 76 -30.45 3.79 -6.15
C HIS A 76 -29.24 2.84 -6.07
N HIS A 77 -29.15 1.84 -6.96
CA HIS A 77 -28.00 0.92 -7.03
C HIS A 77 -26.65 1.64 -7.27
N GLY A 78 -26.71 2.90 -7.70
CA GLY A 78 -25.57 3.80 -7.86
C GLY A 78 -24.79 4.05 -6.57
N VAL A 79 -25.39 3.85 -5.39
CA VAL A 79 -24.70 3.91 -4.10
C VAL A 79 -23.59 2.84 -4.02
N LEU A 80 -23.85 1.64 -4.55
CA LEU A 80 -22.87 0.55 -4.56
C LEU A 80 -21.75 0.80 -5.59
N LEU A 81 -22.09 1.38 -6.75
CA LEU A 81 -21.10 1.81 -7.74
C LEU A 81 -20.19 2.91 -7.18
N PHE A 82 -20.77 3.87 -6.43
CA PHE A 82 -20.02 4.87 -5.70
C PHE A 82 -19.10 4.23 -4.64
N GLY A 83 -19.58 3.19 -3.94
CA GLY A 83 -18.76 2.37 -3.05
C GLY A 83 -17.55 1.75 -3.75
N MET A 84 -17.73 1.16 -4.93
CA MET A 84 -16.62 0.61 -5.72
C MET A 84 -15.58 1.68 -6.08
N MET A 85 -16.03 2.90 -6.41
CA MET A 85 -15.14 4.04 -6.66
C MET A 85 -14.36 4.46 -5.40
N LEU A 86 -15.00 4.55 -4.24
CA LEU A 86 -14.32 4.86 -2.98
C LEU A 86 -13.30 3.80 -2.59
N VAL A 87 -13.64 2.52 -2.75
CA VAL A 87 -12.70 1.40 -2.55
C VAL A 87 -11.51 1.52 -3.49
N THR A 88 -11.73 1.91 -4.75
CA THR A 88 -10.64 2.18 -5.72
C THR A 88 -9.73 3.31 -5.24
N LEU A 89 -10.31 4.42 -4.76
CA LEU A 89 -9.56 5.55 -4.24
C LEU A 89 -8.73 5.17 -3.01
N LEU A 90 -9.31 4.45 -2.05
CA LEU A 90 -8.63 4.02 -0.84
C LEU A 90 -7.50 3.03 -1.15
N LEU A 91 -7.73 2.09 -2.08
CA LEU A 91 -6.71 1.19 -2.59
C LEU A 91 -5.55 1.98 -3.23
N MET A 92 -5.83 3.02 -4.04
CA MET A 92 -4.80 3.88 -4.63
C MET A 92 -3.96 4.62 -3.60
N ILE A 93 -4.59 5.13 -2.54
CA ILE A 93 -3.91 5.81 -1.43
C ILE A 93 -3.05 4.80 -0.65
N GLU A 94 -3.60 3.63 -0.35
CA GLU A 94 -2.89 2.59 0.38
C GLU A 94 -1.70 2.05 -0.40
N ALA A 95 -1.84 1.80 -1.70
CA ALA A 95 -0.74 1.36 -2.57
C ALA A 95 0.44 2.36 -2.54
N ARG A 96 0.14 3.67 -2.54
CA ARG A 96 1.18 4.70 -2.38
C ARG A 96 1.87 4.59 -1.02
N ARG A 97 1.11 4.45 0.07
CA ARG A 97 1.65 4.32 1.44
C ARG A 97 2.47 3.04 1.62
N TYR A 98 2.04 1.96 0.98
CA TYR A 98 2.71 0.66 1.05
C TYR A 98 4.13 0.72 0.51
N ARG A 99 4.39 1.49 -0.55
CA ARG A 99 5.75 1.70 -1.08
C ARG A 99 6.68 2.37 -0.07
N PHE A 100 6.16 3.24 0.79
CA PHE A 100 6.96 3.85 1.86
C PHE A 100 7.24 2.83 2.96
N PHE A 101 6.22 2.07 3.40
CA PHE A 101 6.40 1.00 4.38
C PHE A 101 7.45 -0.02 3.92
N ASP A 102 7.43 -0.39 2.65
CA ASP A 102 8.34 -1.37 2.06
C ASP A 102 9.82 -0.96 2.21
N ILE A 103 10.14 0.33 2.03
CA ILE A 103 11.50 0.85 2.24
C ILE A 103 11.98 0.62 3.67
N TYR A 104 11.15 0.97 4.67
CA TYR A 104 11.51 0.82 6.08
C TYR A 104 11.62 -0.65 6.48
N ARG A 105 10.68 -1.48 6.03
CA ARG A 105 10.71 -2.93 6.22
C ARG A 105 12.00 -3.51 5.66
N ALA A 106 12.38 -3.16 4.43
CA ALA A 106 13.58 -3.68 3.79
C ALA A 106 14.86 -3.31 4.58
N ARG A 107 14.99 -2.07 5.04
CA ARG A 107 16.14 -1.64 5.85
C ARG A 107 16.24 -2.39 7.18
N ILE A 108 15.12 -2.53 7.89
CA ILE A 108 15.08 -3.28 9.15
C ILE A 108 15.47 -4.74 8.91
N ARG A 109 14.88 -5.38 7.89
CA ARG A 109 15.21 -6.77 7.56
C ARG A 109 16.69 -6.98 7.22
N GLN A 110 17.32 -6.01 6.57
CA GLN A 110 18.77 -6.06 6.32
C GLN A 110 19.58 -6.05 7.63
N ILE A 111 19.24 -5.18 8.58
CA ILE A 111 19.93 -5.12 9.89
C ILE A 111 19.65 -6.39 10.70
N GLU A 112 18.40 -6.85 10.72
CA GLU A 112 18.03 -8.10 11.41
C GLU A 112 18.81 -9.30 10.87
N ARG A 113 18.86 -9.46 9.54
CA ARG A 113 19.51 -10.61 8.89
C ARG A 113 21.03 -10.59 9.03
N TYR A 114 21.67 -9.43 8.86
CA TYR A 114 23.13 -9.37 8.70
C TYR A 114 23.88 -8.82 9.91
N TYR A 115 23.18 -8.17 10.85
CA TYR A 115 23.78 -7.71 12.10
C TYR A 115 23.29 -8.55 13.29
N PHE A 116 21.97 -8.56 13.55
CA PHE A 116 21.45 -9.23 14.74
C PHE A 116 21.50 -10.76 14.65
N ALA A 117 21.13 -11.35 13.51
CA ALA A 117 21.21 -12.81 13.35
C ALA A 117 22.66 -13.31 13.46
N GLN A 118 23.63 -12.56 12.93
CA GLN A 118 25.05 -12.90 13.03
C GLN A 118 25.60 -12.84 14.46
N ILE A 119 25.01 -12.02 15.34
CA ILE A 119 25.35 -12.00 16.77
C ILE A 119 24.82 -13.26 17.48
N LEU A 120 23.62 -13.73 17.09
CA LEU A 120 22.96 -14.86 17.74
C LEU A 120 23.48 -16.22 17.24
N ALA A 121 23.70 -16.32 15.93
CA ALA A 121 24.19 -17.51 15.24
C ALA A 121 25.04 -17.07 14.03
N PRO A 122 26.37 -16.94 14.21
CA PRO A 122 27.26 -16.52 13.13
C PRO A 122 27.25 -17.51 11.96
N GLU A 123 27.16 -17.00 10.75
CA GLU A 123 27.21 -17.77 9.50
C GLU A 123 28.33 -17.24 8.62
N VAL A 124 29.16 -18.13 8.08
CA VAL A 124 30.33 -17.74 7.29
C VAL A 124 29.88 -17.19 5.93
N GLY A 125 30.34 -15.99 5.56
CA GLY A 125 30.13 -15.41 4.23
C GLY A 125 28.94 -14.47 4.07
N THR A 126 28.13 -14.24 5.10
CA THR A 126 26.90 -13.42 5.01
C THR A 126 27.10 -11.92 5.31
N GLY A 127 28.31 -11.46 5.67
CA GLY A 127 28.49 -10.15 6.33
C GLY A 127 28.98 -8.96 5.49
N GLY A 128 29.30 -9.11 4.21
CA GLY A 128 30.18 -8.15 3.51
C GLY A 128 29.58 -6.77 3.20
N GLU A 129 28.37 -6.70 2.64
CA GLU A 129 27.92 -5.48 1.94
C GLU A 129 26.61 -4.86 2.46
N TRP A 130 25.95 -5.46 3.46
CA TRP A 130 24.65 -5.01 3.95
C TRP A 130 24.65 -3.56 4.44
N ALA A 131 25.72 -3.14 5.14
CA ALA A 131 25.87 -1.78 5.63
C ALA A 131 25.94 -0.78 4.47
N MET A 132 26.56 -1.18 3.35
CA MET A 132 26.63 -0.35 2.16
C MET A 132 25.28 -0.25 1.44
N VAL A 133 24.49 -1.32 1.41
CA VAL A 133 23.10 -1.30 0.91
C VAL A 133 22.26 -0.27 1.67
N ILE A 134 22.32 -0.29 3.00
CA ILE A 134 21.60 0.66 3.86
C ILE A 134 22.13 2.08 3.65
N ALA A 135 23.45 2.28 3.66
CA ALA A 135 24.06 3.59 3.45
C ALA A 135 23.65 4.20 2.08
N ARG A 136 23.62 3.39 1.01
CA ARG A 136 23.13 3.83 -0.31
C ARG A 136 21.65 4.23 -0.24
N SER A 137 20.81 3.42 0.43
CA SER A 137 19.40 3.72 0.62
C SER A 137 19.16 4.99 1.42
N LEU A 138 19.97 5.29 2.44
CA LEU A 138 19.89 6.50 3.24
C LEU A 138 20.30 7.74 2.45
N ARG A 139 21.38 7.65 1.66
CA ARG A 139 21.86 8.76 0.82
C ARG A 139 20.91 9.07 -0.34
N LYS A 140 20.36 8.04 -0.98
CA LYS A 140 19.46 8.16 -2.12
C LYS A 140 18.27 7.20 -1.93
N PRO A 141 17.22 7.62 -1.21
CA PRO A 141 16.02 6.82 -1.02
C PRO A 141 15.37 6.52 -2.38
N ARG A 142 15.22 5.23 -2.69
CA ARG A 142 14.54 4.76 -3.91
C ARG A 142 13.40 3.83 -3.51
N PHE A 143 12.29 3.93 -4.23
CA PHE A 143 11.21 2.96 -4.09
C PHE A 143 11.64 1.64 -4.70
N LEU A 144 11.62 0.57 -3.89
CA LEU A 144 11.93 -0.79 -4.32
C LEU A 144 10.76 -1.37 -5.13
N LEU A 145 9.54 -1.10 -4.68
CA LEU A 145 8.31 -1.56 -5.32
C LEU A 145 7.74 -0.51 -6.27
N SER A 146 7.33 -0.93 -7.47
CA SER A 146 6.57 -0.07 -8.38
C SER A 146 5.17 0.22 -7.82
N TYR A 147 4.52 1.27 -8.34
CA TYR A 147 3.15 1.57 -7.92
C TYR A 147 2.17 0.47 -8.33
N GLN A 148 2.36 -0.14 -9.50
CA GLN A 148 1.50 -1.22 -9.98
C GLN A 148 1.67 -2.51 -9.17
N GLU A 149 2.89 -2.87 -8.77
CA GLU A 149 3.10 -4.04 -7.90
C GLU A 149 2.54 -3.81 -6.48
N ALA A 150 2.69 -2.60 -5.95
CA ALA A 150 2.08 -2.23 -4.67
C ALA A 150 0.56 -2.36 -4.70
N MET A 151 -0.06 -1.85 -5.77
CA MET A 151 -1.47 -1.97 -6.05
C MET A 151 -1.93 -3.43 -6.14
N HIS A 152 -1.21 -4.24 -6.91
CA HIS A 152 -1.49 -5.67 -7.12
C HIS A 152 -1.51 -6.45 -5.80
N ARG A 153 -0.48 -6.29 -4.96
CA ARG A 153 -0.41 -6.97 -3.65
C ARG A 153 -1.55 -6.59 -2.73
N ARG A 154 -1.90 -5.29 -2.68
CA ARG A 154 -2.98 -4.78 -1.83
C ARG A 154 -4.35 -5.21 -2.32
N LEU A 155 -4.54 -5.27 -3.64
CA LEU A 155 -5.75 -5.80 -4.23
C LEU A 155 -5.97 -7.27 -3.84
N LYS A 156 -4.98 -8.15 -4.06
CA LYS A 156 -5.11 -9.59 -3.75
C LYS A 156 -5.37 -9.88 -2.27
N ARG A 157 -4.66 -9.18 -1.38
CA ARG A 157 -4.67 -9.51 0.06
C ARG A 157 -5.82 -8.86 0.83
N ASN A 158 -6.17 -7.62 0.50
CA ASN A 158 -7.08 -6.82 1.34
C ASN A 158 -8.36 -6.40 0.60
N TYR A 159 -8.23 -5.85 -0.62
CA TYR A 159 -9.35 -5.17 -1.27
C TYR A 159 -10.21 -6.08 -2.16
N GLY A 160 -9.69 -7.22 -2.61
CA GLY A 160 -10.41 -8.15 -3.50
C GLY A 160 -11.73 -8.62 -2.90
N TRP A 161 -11.74 -8.95 -1.60
CA TRP A 161 -12.95 -9.32 -0.88
C TRP A 161 -13.97 -8.18 -0.78
N MET A 162 -13.52 -6.94 -0.58
CA MET A 162 -14.42 -5.78 -0.51
C MET A 162 -15.13 -5.57 -1.86
N TYR A 163 -14.38 -5.65 -2.96
CA TYR A 163 -14.97 -5.58 -4.30
C TYR A 163 -15.93 -6.73 -4.56
N PHE A 164 -15.55 -7.95 -4.18
CA PHE A 164 -16.42 -9.11 -4.36
C PHE A 164 -17.77 -8.94 -3.63
N ILE A 165 -17.75 -8.50 -2.36
CA ILE A 165 -18.96 -8.25 -1.59
C ILE A 165 -19.80 -7.13 -2.21
N LEU A 166 -19.16 -6.04 -2.65
CA LEU A 166 -19.86 -4.95 -3.35
C LEU A 166 -20.50 -5.42 -4.67
N LEU A 167 -19.83 -6.29 -5.42
CA LEU A 167 -20.36 -6.88 -6.65
C LEU A 167 -21.61 -7.71 -6.34
N LEU A 168 -21.52 -8.61 -5.35
CA LEU A 168 -22.66 -9.44 -4.95
C LEU A 168 -23.85 -8.59 -4.52
N ALA A 169 -23.62 -7.56 -3.71
CA ALA A 169 -24.67 -6.64 -3.29
C ALA A 169 -25.27 -5.89 -4.48
N TRP A 170 -24.44 -5.49 -5.46
CA TRP A 170 -24.90 -4.78 -6.64
C TRP A 170 -25.74 -5.69 -7.55
N CYS A 171 -25.28 -6.92 -7.79
CA CYS A 171 -26.03 -7.94 -8.52
C CYS A 171 -27.39 -8.21 -7.85
N LEU A 172 -27.42 -8.39 -6.52
CA LEU A 172 -28.64 -8.58 -5.75
C LEU A 172 -29.60 -7.39 -5.87
N LYS A 173 -29.08 -6.16 -5.85
CA LYS A 173 -29.89 -4.93 -5.95
C LYS A 173 -30.55 -4.80 -7.33
N ILE A 174 -29.86 -5.13 -8.43
CA ILE A 174 -30.41 -5.04 -9.78
C ILE A 174 -31.29 -6.24 -10.17
N SER A 175 -31.04 -7.43 -9.61
CA SER A 175 -31.84 -8.63 -9.89
C SER A 175 -33.15 -8.67 -9.13
N THR A 176 -33.19 -8.05 -7.95
CA THR A 176 -34.26 -8.27 -6.98
C THR A 176 -34.90 -6.99 -6.41
N PRO A 177 -35.28 -5.98 -7.23
CA PRO A 177 -35.98 -4.80 -6.70
C PRO A 177 -37.27 -5.15 -5.94
N LYS A 178 -37.98 -6.21 -6.36
CA LYS A 178 -39.29 -6.61 -5.83
C LYS A 178 -39.29 -7.50 -4.59
N LEU A 179 -38.17 -8.04 -4.10
CA LEU A 179 -38.16 -8.69 -2.76
C LEU A 179 -38.27 -7.67 -1.63
N GLN A 180 -38.03 -6.38 -1.92
CA GLN A 180 -38.08 -5.30 -0.95
C GLN A 180 -39.40 -4.50 -1.00
N THR A 181 -40.29 -4.81 -1.96
CA THR A 181 -41.61 -4.17 -2.11
C THR A 181 -42.66 -5.24 -1.87
N GLU A 182 -43.42 -5.12 -0.78
CA GLU A 182 -44.39 -6.12 -0.33
C GLU A 182 -45.35 -6.59 -1.45
N GLY A 183 -45.52 -7.91 -1.59
CA GLY A 183 -46.80 -8.49 -2.00
C GLY A 183 -47.00 -8.96 -3.45
N ILE A 184 -45.98 -9.00 -4.33
CA ILE A 184 -46.16 -9.57 -5.69
C ILE A 184 -45.34 -10.87 -5.83
N PRO A 185 -45.95 -12.01 -6.19
CA PRO A 185 -45.25 -13.29 -6.29
C PRO A 185 -44.11 -13.22 -7.31
N ALA A 186 -43.00 -13.89 -6.97
CA ALA A 186 -41.71 -13.91 -7.63
C ALA A 186 -41.71 -14.60 -9.03
N LEU A 187 -42.60 -14.20 -9.92
CA LEU A 187 -42.84 -14.85 -11.21
C LEU A 187 -42.21 -14.13 -12.42
N GLN A 188 -41.34 -13.13 -12.22
CA GLN A 188 -40.78 -12.37 -13.35
C GLN A 188 -39.31 -11.96 -13.19
N ALA A 189 -38.50 -12.76 -12.49
CA ALA A 189 -37.05 -12.58 -12.42
C ALA A 189 -36.27 -13.18 -13.61
N GLN A 190 -36.96 -13.71 -14.63
CA GLN A 190 -36.35 -14.53 -15.69
C GLN A 190 -36.01 -13.75 -16.98
N SER A 191 -36.33 -12.46 -17.04
CA SER A 191 -36.05 -11.64 -18.22
C SER A 191 -34.76 -10.83 -18.01
N TRP A 192 -33.74 -11.11 -18.83
CA TRP A 192 -32.52 -10.28 -18.88
C TRP A 192 -32.84 -8.80 -19.15
N ALA A 193 -33.94 -8.50 -19.85
CA ALA A 193 -34.39 -7.13 -20.08
C ALA A 193 -34.76 -6.42 -18.77
N TYR A 194 -35.37 -7.14 -17.81
CA TYR A 194 -35.69 -6.57 -16.50
C TYR A 194 -34.43 -6.15 -15.73
N VAL A 195 -33.38 -6.97 -15.75
CA VAL A 195 -32.10 -6.63 -15.09
C VAL A 195 -31.44 -5.42 -15.76
N ILE A 196 -31.50 -5.35 -17.09
CA ILE A 196 -30.96 -4.23 -17.87
C ILE A 196 -31.71 -2.93 -17.54
N ASP A 197 -33.04 -2.94 -17.46
CA ASP A 197 -33.83 -1.76 -17.14
C ASP A 197 -33.56 -1.25 -15.71
N ASN A 198 -33.33 -2.15 -14.75
CA ASN A 198 -32.99 -1.78 -13.37
C ASN A 198 -31.55 -1.30 -13.17
N ALA A 199 -30.67 -1.48 -14.16
CA ALA A 199 -29.29 -1.03 -14.11
C ALA A 199 -29.09 0.40 -14.66
N VAL A 200 -30.16 1.07 -15.08
CA VAL A 200 -30.12 2.44 -15.61
C VAL A 200 -29.60 3.41 -14.55
N LEU A 201 -28.58 4.19 -14.89
CA LEU A 201 -27.97 5.19 -14.01
C LEU A 201 -28.14 6.58 -14.62
N GLY A 202 -29.22 7.27 -14.26
CA GLY A 202 -29.56 8.58 -14.83
C GLY A 202 -29.68 8.51 -16.36
N PRO A 203 -28.89 9.26 -17.14
CA PRO A 203 -28.95 9.22 -18.60
C PRO A 203 -28.24 7.99 -19.21
N VAL A 204 -27.51 7.19 -18.41
CA VAL A 204 -26.72 6.07 -18.90
C VAL A 204 -27.60 4.81 -19.01
N PRO A 205 -27.74 4.20 -20.20
CA PRO A 205 -28.51 2.97 -20.38
C PRO A 205 -27.95 1.84 -19.52
N GLY A 206 -28.82 1.02 -18.93
CA GLY A 206 -28.38 -0.01 -17.98
C GLY A 206 -27.46 -1.07 -18.58
N PHE A 207 -27.60 -1.37 -19.87
CA PHE A 207 -26.65 -2.25 -20.57
C PHE A 207 -25.23 -1.67 -20.56
N ALA A 208 -25.09 -0.36 -20.77
CA ALA A 208 -23.79 0.31 -20.72
C ALA A 208 -23.19 0.27 -19.30
N VAL A 209 -24.03 0.45 -18.26
CA VAL A 209 -23.60 0.32 -16.86
C VAL A 209 -23.10 -1.10 -16.57
N ILE A 210 -23.88 -2.12 -16.93
CA ILE A 210 -23.49 -3.53 -16.76
C ILE A 210 -22.18 -3.82 -17.51
N ALA A 211 -22.05 -3.38 -18.75
CA ALA A 211 -20.84 -3.58 -19.55
C ALA A 211 -19.61 -2.93 -18.89
N ILE A 212 -19.73 -1.71 -18.36
CA ILE A 212 -18.64 -1.02 -17.64
C ILE A 212 -18.26 -1.79 -16.37
N VAL A 213 -19.24 -2.24 -15.58
CA VAL A 213 -18.99 -3.01 -14.36
C VAL A 213 -18.29 -4.33 -14.71
N VAL A 214 -18.81 -5.09 -15.67
CA VAL A 214 -18.21 -6.35 -16.11
C VAL A 214 -16.78 -6.13 -16.61
N ALA A 215 -16.55 -5.13 -17.46
CA ALA A 215 -15.21 -4.80 -17.95
C ALA A 215 -14.25 -4.43 -16.80
N PHE A 216 -14.71 -3.64 -15.83
CA PHE A 216 -13.94 -3.28 -14.64
C PHE A 216 -13.54 -4.51 -13.81
N TYR A 217 -14.48 -5.42 -13.52
CA TYR A 217 -14.20 -6.63 -12.74
C TYR A 217 -13.34 -7.64 -13.49
N LEU A 218 -13.51 -7.79 -14.82
CA LEU A 218 -12.62 -8.60 -15.64
C LEU A 218 -11.20 -8.03 -15.67
N GLY A 219 -11.07 -6.70 -15.83
CA GLY A 219 -9.78 -6.02 -15.77
C GLY A 219 -9.11 -6.19 -14.40
N MET A 220 -9.88 -6.08 -13.31
CA MET A 220 -9.41 -6.29 -11.95
C MET A 220 -8.97 -7.74 -11.72
N LEU A 221 -9.77 -8.71 -12.15
CA LEU A 221 -9.44 -10.14 -12.03
C LEU A 221 -8.18 -10.47 -12.82
N GLY A 222 -8.10 -10.02 -14.08
CA GLY A 222 -6.91 -10.18 -14.90
C GLY A 222 -5.67 -9.50 -14.30
N PHE A 223 -5.84 -8.38 -13.60
CA PHE A 223 -4.76 -7.72 -12.87
C PHE A 223 -4.35 -8.49 -11.59
N ALA A 224 -5.31 -9.06 -10.85
CA ALA A 224 -5.07 -9.84 -9.64
C ALA A 224 -4.52 -11.26 -9.89
N LEU A 225 -4.76 -11.82 -11.08
CA LEU A 225 -4.25 -13.14 -11.47
C LEU A 225 -2.84 -13.08 -12.07
N ARG A 226 -2.23 -11.89 -12.20
CA ARG A 226 -0.85 -11.78 -12.66
C ARG A 226 0.08 -12.52 -11.68
N PRO A 227 1.06 -13.29 -12.17
CA PRO A 227 2.09 -13.85 -11.31
C PRO A 227 2.78 -12.74 -10.53
N ASP A 228 3.07 -13.01 -9.26
CA ASP A 228 3.93 -12.12 -8.49
C ASP A 228 5.31 -12.15 -9.16
N ARG A 229 5.84 -10.99 -9.54
CA ARG A 229 7.20 -10.92 -10.08
C ARG A 229 8.15 -11.33 -8.96
N ASP A 230 8.94 -12.37 -9.19
CA ASP A 230 9.95 -12.85 -8.25
C ASP A 230 10.86 -11.69 -7.83
N GLU A 231 10.79 -11.35 -6.55
CA GLU A 231 11.66 -10.36 -5.94
C GLU A 231 13.01 -11.01 -5.70
N GLY A 232 14.01 -10.63 -6.49
CA GLY A 232 15.41 -10.96 -6.19
C GLY A 232 15.76 -10.64 -4.73
N GLU A 233 16.31 -11.64 -4.03
CA GLU A 233 17.01 -11.66 -2.73
C GLU A 233 16.36 -11.03 -1.46
N PHE A 234 15.33 -10.19 -1.59
CA PHE A 234 14.77 -9.44 -0.45
C PHE A 234 13.33 -9.86 -0.05
N GLY A 235 12.70 -10.76 -0.80
CA GLY A 235 11.26 -11.06 -0.65
C GLY A 235 10.88 -12.32 0.12
N HIS A 236 11.73 -13.35 0.18
CA HIS A 236 11.33 -14.64 0.76
C HIS A 236 11.80 -14.76 2.21
N GLY A 237 10.92 -14.34 3.11
CA GLY A 237 10.85 -14.90 4.45
C GLY A 237 9.43 -15.37 4.63
N GLU A 238 9.19 -16.66 4.40
CA GLU A 238 7.99 -17.33 4.90
C GLU A 238 8.01 -17.25 6.42
N ALA A 239 7.46 -16.16 6.95
CA ALA A 239 6.95 -16.13 8.30
C ALA A 239 5.44 -16.26 8.14
N HIS A 240 4.96 -17.50 8.18
CA HIS A 240 3.60 -17.78 8.60
C HIS A 240 3.46 -17.27 10.04
N VAL A 241 2.60 -16.27 10.24
CA VAL A 241 2.01 -15.93 11.54
C VAL A 241 0.53 -16.19 11.41
#